data_AF-A0A8J7RBP0-F1
#
_entry.id   AF-A0A8J7RBP0-F1
#
_cell.length_a   1.000
_cell.length_b   1.000
_cell.length_c   1.000
_cell.angle_alpha   90.00
_cell.angle_beta   90.00
_cell.angle_gamma   90.00
#
_symmetry.space_group_name_H-M   'P 1'
#
loop_
_entity.id
_entity.type
_entity.pdbx_description
1 polymer ?
#
loop_
_entity_poly.entity_id
_entity_poly.type
_entity_poly.pdbx_seq_one_letter_code
_entity_poly.pdbx_strand_id
1 'polypeptide(L)'
;MIAAGCVQTPPIPLEEVQKARAASAEAKKPFLDVLLNQVEQTETEEIAGVPIQVITQTNDATNETIALSIHGGDWTFNRAEYPMAYLFAQNLELTIYSVD
;
A
#
# COMPACT_ATOMS: atom_id res chain seq x y z
N MET A 1 11.73 17.23 41.85
CA MET A 1 12.00 17.09 40.40
C MET A 1 12.50 15.68 40.16
N ILE A 2 11.73 14.84 39.46
CA ILE A 2 12.27 13.62 38.84
C ILE A 2 12.63 14.03 37.43
N ALA A 3 13.92 13.96 37.07
CA ALA A 3 14.33 14.06 35.68
C ALA A 3 13.79 12.82 34.96
N ALA A 4 12.73 12.98 34.18
CA ALA A 4 12.29 11.96 33.25
C ALA A 4 13.34 11.90 32.12
N GLY A 5 14.39 11.09 32.32
CA GLY A 5 15.28 10.71 31.23
C GLY A 5 14.45 10.05 30.13
N CYS A 6 14.69 10.42 28.87
CA CYS A 6 14.01 9.81 27.73
C CYS A 6 14.10 8.27 27.83
N VAL A 7 12.97 7.61 28.07
CA VAL A 7 12.87 6.16 27.93
C VAL A 7 12.80 5.91 26.43
N GLN A 8 13.94 5.62 25.81
CA GLN A 8 13.92 5.04 24.47
C GLN A 8 13.17 3.71 24.58
N THR A 9 12.06 3.58 23.86
CA THR A 9 11.34 2.31 23.79
C THR A 9 12.31 1.24 23.36
N PRO A 10 12.41 0.11 24.08
CA PRO A 10 13.25 -0.99 23.67
C PRO A 10 12.90 -1.37 22.23
N PRO A 11 13.90 -1.63 21.36
CA PRO A 11 13.63 -2.04 19.99
C PRO A 11 12.79 -3.33 20.01
N ILE A 12 11.67 -3.30 19.28
CA ILE A 12 10.79 -4.47 19.12
C ILE A 12 11.56 -5.55 18.36
N PRO A 13 11.58 -6.82 18.80
CA PRO A 13 12.22 -7.91 18.08
C PRO A 13 11.71 -8.01 16.63
N LEU A 14 12.62 -8.30 15.69
CA LEU A 14 12.28 -8.40 14.27
C LEU A 14 11.15 -9.39 13.99
N GLU A 15 11.12 -10.52 14.71
CA GLU A 15 10.07 -11.53 14.58
C GLU A 15 8.70 -11.00 15.01
N GLU A 16 8.63 -10.19 16.06
CA GLU A 16 7.39 -9.56 16.50
C GLU A 16 6.89 -8.52 15.49
N VAL A 17 7.80 -7.74 14.90
CA VAL A 17 7.47 -6.83 13.80
C VAL A 17 6.93 -7.60 12.60
N GLN A 18 7.59 -8.70 12.19
CA GLN A 18 7.14 -9.54 11.08
C GLN A 18 5.76 -10.16 11.34
N LYS A 19 5.51 -10.65 12.56
CA LYS A 19 4.20 -11.18 12.96
C LYS A 19 3.11 -10.11 12.92
N ALA A 20 3.41 -8.89 13.40
CA ALA A 20 2.49 -7.76 13.34
C ALA A 20 2.20 -7.35 11.88
N ARG A 21 3.20 -7.38 11.00
CA ARG A 21 3.03 -7.12 9.56
C ARG A 21 2.09 -8.14 8.92
N ALA A 22 2.33 -9.43 9.16
CA ALA A 22 1.49 -10.50 8.61
C ALA A 22 0.04 -10.39 9.11
N ALA A 23 -0.17 -10.17 10.41
CA ALA A 23 -1.51 -9.98 10.96
C ALA A 23 -2.23 -8.74 10.38
N SER A 24 -1.50 -7.65 10.18
CA SER A 24 -2.06 -6.43 9.58
C SER A 24 -2.44 -6.62 8.11
N ALA A 25 -1.62 -7.35 7.34
CA ALA A 25 -1.92 -7.69 5.95
C ALA A 25 -3.17 -8.57 5.86
N GLU A 26 -3.25 -9.62 6.68
CA GLU A 26 -4.42 -10.52 6.72
C GLU A 26 -5.71 -9.76 7.06
N ALA A 27 -5.66 -8.84 8.02
CA ALA A 27 -6.83 -8.04 8.40
C ALA A 27 -7.33 -7.10 7.29
N LYS A 28 -6.47 -6.71 6.34
CA LYS A 28 -6.83 -5.81 5.23
C LYS A 28 -7.31 -6.56 3.99
N LYS A 29 -6.99 -7.85 3.89
CA LYS A 29 -7.29 -8.69 2.73
C LYS A 29 -8.77 -8.69 2.34
N PRO A 30 -9.75 -8.84 3.26
CA PRO A 30 -11.16 -8.81 2.85
C PRO A 30 -11.59 -7.50 2.20
N PHE A 31 -11.03 -6.37 2.64
CA PHE A 31 -11.32 -5.07 2.05
C PHE A 31 -10.65 -4.92 0.69
N LEU A 32 -9.40 -5.38 0.56
CA LEU A 32 -8.68 -5.41 -0.71
C LEU A 32 -9.40 -6.29 -1.75
N ASP A 33 -9.85 -7.49 -1.36
CA ASP A 33 -10.55 -8.42 -2.26
C ASP A 33 -11.84 -7.81 -2.82
N VAL A 34 -12.58 -7.02 -2.04
CA VAL A 34 -13.77 -6.30 -2.52
C VAL A 34 -13.40 -5.28 -3.60
N LEU A 35 -12.29 -4.56 -3.43
CA LEU A 35 -11.85 -3.54 -4.37
C LEU A 35 -11.23 -4.15 -5.64
N LEU A 36 -10.48 -5.25 -5.52
CA LEU A 36 -9.89 -5.95 -6.66
C LEU A 36 -10.96 -6.43 -7.65
N ASN A 37 -12.12 -6.89 -7.16
CA ASN A 37 -13.24 -7.30 -8.01
C ASN A 37 -13.90 -6.12 -8.77
N GLN A 38 -13.51 -4.88 -8.47
CA GLN A 38 -14.09 -3.66 -9.02
C GLN A 38 -13.10 -2.88 -9.90
N VAL A 39 -11.82 -3.31 -9.99
CA VAL A 39 -10.82 -2.75 -10.89
C VAL A 39 -10.66 -3.67 -12.10
N GLU A 40 -10.51 -3.08 -13.29
CA GLU A 40 -10.39 -3.83 -14.55
C GLU A 40 -9.04 -4.54 -14.70
N GLN A 41 -7.93 -3.87 -14.36
CA GLN A 41 -6.59 -4.42 -14.55
C GLN A 41 -5.63 -4.03 -13.44
N THR A 42 -4.78 -4.99 -13.08
CA THR A 42 -3.67 -4.81 -12.15
C THR A 42 -2.43 -5.52 -12.72
N GLU A 43 -1.27 -4.87 -12.66
CA GLU A 43 0.01 -5.43 -13.11
C GLU A 43 1.11 -5.07 -12.12
N THR A 44 2.04 -6.00 -11.88
CA THR A 44 3.23 -5.75 -11.07
C THR A 44 4.40 -5.47 -12.00
N GLU A 45 5.00 -4.30 -11.87
CA GLU A 45 6.18 -3.88 -12.60
C GLU A 45 7.37 -3.67 -11.65
N GLU A 46 8.59 -3.66 -12.20
CA GLU A 46 9.78 -3.20 -11.49
C GLU A 46 10.34 -1.97 -12.20
N ILE A 47 10.31 -0.82 -11.53
CA ILE A 47 10.84 0.44 -12.06
C ILE A 47 12.01 0.86 -11.20
N ALA A 48 13.20 0.96 -11.81
CA ALA A 48 14.45 1.30 -11.13
C ALA A 48 14.76 0.39 -9.91
N GLY A 49 14.38 -0.89 -9.98
CA GLY A 49 14.58 -1.86 -8.89
C GLY A 49 13.54 -1.79 -7.77
N VAL A 50 12.51 -0.96 -7.92
CA VAL A 50 11.41 -0.84 -6.95
C VAL A 50 10.18 -1.56 -7.51
N PRO A 51 9.58 -2.51 -6.76
CA PRO A 51 8.31 -3.11 -7.14
C PRO A 51 7.19 -2.06 -7.13
N ILE A 52 6.39 -2.03 -8.18
CA ILE A 52 5.26 -1.12 -8.34
C ILE A 52 4.04 -1.92 -8.75
N GLN A 53 2.94 -1.68 -8.05
CA GLN A 53 1.63 -2.16 -8.45
C GLN A 53 0.95 -1.10 -9.30
N VAL A 54 0.81 -1.37 -10.59
CA VAL A 54 0.05 -0.54 -11.53
C VAL A 54 -1.42 -0.97 -11.46
N ILE A 55 -2.30 -0.01 -11.26
CA ILE A 55 -3.74 -0.20 -11.06
C ILE A 55 -4.47 0.68 -12.08
N THR A 56 -5.21 0.04 -12.99
CA THR A 56 -5.88 0.73 -14.10
C THR A 56 -7.38 0.46 -14.06
N GLN A 57 -8.18 1.54 -14.00
CA GLN A 57 -9.64 1.43 -13.87
C GLN A 57 -10.36 1.27 -15.21
N THR A 58 -9.81 1.80 -16.31
CA THR A 58 -10.46 1.73 -17.62
C THR A 58 -9.49 1.14 -18.64
N ASN A 59 -9.98 0.26 -19.51
CA ASN A 59 -9.31 -0.13 -20.76
C ASN A 59 -9.14 1.06 -21.74
N ASP A 60 -9.49 2.27 -21.31
CA ASP A 60 -9.32 3.47 -22.11
C ASP A 60 -7.86 3.91 -22.04
N ALA A 61 -7.06 3.38 -22.97
CA ALA A 61 -5.66 3.73 -23.15
C ALA A 61 -5.42 5.23 -23.44
N THR A 62 -6.49 6.03 -23.58
CA THR A 62 -6.42 7.49 -23.74
C THR A 62 -6.43 8.26 -22.43
N ASN A 63 -6.64 7.59 -21.28
CA ASN A 63 -6.57 8.27 -19.99
C ASN A 63 -5.11 8.52 -19.60
N GLU A 64 -4.63 9.71 -19.91
CA GLU A 64 -3.25 10.14 -19.65
C GLU A 64 -3.00 10.55 -18.19
N THR A 65 -4.03 10.54 -17.34
CA THR A 65 -3.90 11.02 -15.96
C THR A 65 -3.37 9.92 -15.05
N ILE A 66 -2.12 10.11 -14.62
CA ILE A 66 -1.42 9.20 -13.71
C ILE A 66 -1.34 9.77 -12.30
N ALA A 67 -1.39 8.91 -11.29
CA ALA A 67 -1.06 9.26 -9.92
C ALA A 67 -0.03 8.29 -9.33
N LEU A 68 0.93 8.83 -8.59
CA LEU A 68 1.89 8.06 -7.80
C LEU A 68 1.36 7.90 -6.37
N SER A 69 1.20 6.67 -5.90
CA SER A 69 0.75 6.36 -4.55
C SER A 69 1.90 5.86 -3.69
N ILE A 70 2.14 6.56 -2.57
CA ILE A 70 3.04 6.11 -1.50
C ILE A 70 2.17 5.78 -0.29
N HIS A 71 2.15 4.51 0.10
CA HIS A 71 1.24 4.08 1.16
C HIS A 71 1.71 4.53 2.55
N GLY A 72 0.75 4.71 3.46
CA GLY A 72 1.04 4.87 4.89
C GLY A 72 1.45 3.56 5.55
N GLY A 73 1.45 3.52 6.88
CA GLY A 73 1.81 2.32 7.66
C GLY A 73 3.15 2.44 8.37
N ASP A 74 3.56 3.66 8.71
CA ASP A 74 4.74 3.95 9.56
C ASP A 74 6.02 3.24 9.08
N TRP A 75 6.19 3.16 7.75
CA TRP A 75 7.33 2.52 7.07
C TRP A 75 7.50 1.02 7.36
N THR A 76 6.55 0.43 8.07
CA THR A 76 6.64 -0.93 8.60
C THR A 76 5.52 -1.79 8.04
N PHE A 77 4.32 -1.24 7.90
CA PHE A 77 3.11 -1.93 7.48
C PHE A 77 2.72 -1.54 6.06
N ASN A 78 1.84 -2.36 5.47
CA ASN A 78 1.40 -2.28 4.07
C ASN A 78 2.48 -2.66 3.06
N ARG A 79 2.01 -2.71 1.82
CA ARG A 79 2.68 -3.03 0.57
C ARG A 79 2.01 -2.23 -0.54
N ALA A 80 2.55 -2.30 -1.76
CA ALA A 80 1.97 -1.68 -2.96
C ALA A 80 0.47 -2.00 -3.17
N GLU A 81 0.00 -3.17 -2.73
CA GLU A 81 -1.42 -3.59 -2.71
C GLU A 81 -2.25 -2.86 -1.63
N TYR A 82 -2.08 -1.55 -1.49
CA TYR A 82 -2.76 -0.75 -0.48
C TYR A 82 -4.20 -0.43 -0.90
N PRO A 83 -5.24 -0.82 -0.14
CA PRO A 83 -6.64 -0.69 -0.58
C PRO A 83 -7.06 0.72 -1.02
N MET A 84 -6.51 1.78 -0.41
CA MET A 84 -6.85 3.14 -0.81
C MET A 84 -6.41 3.47 -2.24
N ALA A 85 -5.34 2.85 -2.74
CA ALA A 85 -4.92 3.02 -4.13
C ALA A 85 -6.00 2.51 -5.09
N TYR A 86 -6.57 1.33 -4.85
CA TYR A 86 -7.67 0.79 -5.66
C TYR A 86 -8.93 1.65 -5.60
N LEU A 87 -9.29 2.14 -4.41
CA LEU A 87 -10.43 3.04 -4.24
C LEU A 87 -10.24 4.35 -5.03
N PHE A 88 -9.02 4.92 -5.04
CA PHE A 88 -8.74 6.12 -5.82
C PHE A 88 -8.73 5.87 -7.32
N ALA A 89 -8.15 4.75 -7.78
CA ALA A 89 -8.18 4.40 -9.21
C ALA A 89 -9.62 4.32 -9.72
N GLN A 90 -10.52 3.72 -8.93
CA GLN A 90 -11.94 3.63 -9.23
C GLN A 90 -12.66 4.97 -9.27
N ASN A 91 -12.54 5.75 -8.20
CA ASN A 91 -13.37 6.95 -8.02
C ASN A 91 -12.87 8.16 -8.80
N LEU A 92 -11.58 8.18 -9.13
CA LEU A 92 -10.97 9.29 -9.85
C LEU A 92 -10.70 8.96 -11.32
N GLU A 93 -10.99 7.72 -11.74
CA GLU A 93 -10.71 7.22 -13.08
C GLU A 93 -9.24 7.51 -13.44
N LEU A 94 -8.30 7.00 -12.65
CA LEU A 94 -6.86 7.23 -12.83
C LEU A 94 -6.10 5.92 -12.98
N THR A 95 -4.99 5.97 -13.71
CA THR A 95 -3.95 4.94 -13.57
C THR A 95 -3.09 5.28 -12.36
N ILE A 96 -2.98 4.34 -11.42
CA ILE A 96 -2.20 4.52 -10.20
C ILE A 96 -0.98 3.62 -10.22
N TYR A 97 0.19 4.25 -10.02
CA TYR A 97 1.46 3.58 -9.76
C TYR A 97 1.66 3.53 -8.25
N SER A 98 1.33 2.41 -7.62
CA SER A 98 1.46 2.23 -6.17
C SER A 98 2.81 1.61 -5.82
N VAL A 99 3.63 2.35 -5.08
CA VAL A 99 5.00 1.97 -4.74
C VAL A 99 5.02 1.04 -3.53
N ASP A 100 5.81 -0.05 -3.59
CA ASP A 100 6.06 -0.95 -2.44
C ASP A 100 7.09 -0.42 -1.43
#